data_AF-A0A2S7WIA6-F1
#
_entry.id   AF-A0A2S7WIA6-F1
#
_cell.length_a   1.000
_cell.length_b   1.000
_cell.length_c   1.000
_cell.angle_alpha   90.00
_cell.angle_beta   90.00
_cell.angle_gamma   90.00
#
_symmetry.space_group_name_H-M   'P 1'
#
loop_
_entity.id
_entity.type
_entity.pdbx_description
1 polymer ?
#
loop_
_entity_poly.entity_id
_entity_poly.type
_entity_poly.pdbx_seq_one_letter_code
_entity_poly.pdbx_strand_id
1 'polypeptide(L)'
;MYSCQNNTIVLTERIEMKIDNTIVDFNNNIEAKLILLPASTGSPNYFRLTAEDNSSNTFMITNLFPVLGVTPVVPSSGAIQAPESNFISVFGLDVDDGNAGNNLVYSVTAFGLEGEQIEATISGTYYDNLNVQHTLFIIIDVTRDQ
;
A
#
# COMPACT_ATOMS: atom_id res chain seq x y z
N MET A 1 30.23 31.44 7.07
CA MET A 1 29.28 30.73 7.95
C MET A 1 28.18 30.23 7.03
N TYR A 2 28.26 28.98 6.57
CA TYR A 2 27.27 28.43 5.64
C TYR A 2 26.13 27.85 6.47
N SER A 3 24.96 28.48 6.45
CA SER A 3 23.74 27.87 6.98
C SER A 3 23.26 26.86 5.95
N CYS A 4 23.30 25.57 6.30
CA CYS A 4 22.47 24.59 5.62
C CYS A 4 21.01 24.96 5.92
N GLN A 5 20.30 25.52 4.94
CA GLN A 5 18.84 25.52 5.00
C GLN A 5 18.40 24.07 4.93
N ASN A 6 17.70 23.63 5.97
CA ASN A 6 16.99 22.37 6.01
C ASN A 6 15.87 22.48 4.96
N ASN A 7 16.18 22.16 3.70
CA ASN A 7 15.16 21.85 2.70
C ASN A 7 14.60 20.48 3.10
N THR A 8 13.81 20.44 4.17
CA THR A 8 12.83 19.36 4.32
C THR A 8 11.88 19.56 3.16
N ILE A 9 12.09 18.79 2.08
CA ILE A 9 11.05 18.61 1.09
C ILE A 9 9.95 17.91 1.88
N VAL A 10 8.93 18.67 2.29
CA VAL A 10 7.67 18.08 2.71
C VAL A 10 7.09 17.51 1.44
N LEU A 11 7.43 16.26 1.12
CA LEU A 11 6.63 15.48 0.19
C LEU A 11 5.28 15.35 0.89
N THR A 12 4.25 15.95 0.28
CA THR A 12 2.89 15.75 0.75
C THR A 12 2.58 14.27 0.57
N GLU A 13 2.44 13.57 1.70
CA GLU A 13 2.09 12.15 1.71
C GLU A 13 0.86 11.93 0.84
N ARG A 14 0.94 10.93 -0.02
CA ARG A 14 -0.09 10.67 -1.01
C ARG A 14 -0.13 9.19 -1.35
N ILE A 15 -1.36 8.70 -1.45
CA ILE A 15 -1.66 7.44 -2.10
C ILE A 15 -2.52 7.77 -3.31
N GLU A 16 -1.97 7.57 -4.50
CA GLU A 16 -2.72 7.74 -5.75
C GLU A 16 -3.13 6.36 -6.23
N MET A 17 -4.43 6.13 -6.37
CA MET A 17 -4.98 4.92 -6.96
C MET A 17 -5.59 5.23 -8.31
N LYS A 18 -5.28 4.42 -9.30
CA LYS A 18 -5.90 4.41 -10.62
C LYS A 18 -6.55 3.06 -10.87
N ILE A 19 -7.86 3.08 -11.09
CA ILE A 19 -8.65 1.92 -11.51
C ILE A 19 -9.14 2.18 -12.92
N ASP A 20 -8.70 1.34 -13.86
CA ASP A 20 -8.90 1.53 -15.29
C ASP A 20 -8.42 2.91 -15.76
N ASN A 21 -9.33 3.90 -15.84
CA ASN A 21 -9.02 5.28 -16.21
C ASN A 21 -9.47 6.32 -15.18
N THR A 22 -9.97 5.89 -14.03
CA THR A 22 -10.39 6.77 -12.94
C THR A 22 -9.25 6.87 -11.93
N ILE A 23 -8.88 8.10 -11.56
CA ILE A 23 -7.86 8.39 -10.55
C ILE A 23 -8.56 8.87 -9.27
N VAL A 24 -8.13 8.33 -8.14
CA VAL A 24 -8.58 8.69 -6.80
C VAL A 24 -7.36 8.92 -5.93
N ASP A 25 -7.34 10.04 -5.23
CA ASP A 25 -6.27 10.44 -4.33
C ASP A 25 -6.71 10.30 -2.87
N PHE A 26 -5.90 9.60 -2.08
CA PHE A 26 -6.04 9.52 -0.64
C PHE A 26 -4.87 10.27 -0.01
N ASN A 27 -5.17 11.45 0.53
CA ASN A 27 -4.19 12.41 1.04
C ASN A 27 -4.55 12.93 2.45
N ASN A 28 -5.58 12.37 3.08
CA ASN A 28 -6.01 12.69 4.43
C ASN A 28 -5.88 11.46 5.33
N ASN A 29 -5.65 11.68 6.64
CA ASN A 29 -5.65 10.63 7.66
C ASN A 29 -4.84 9.38 7.28
N ILE A 30 -3.69 9.60 6.62
CA ILE A 30 -2.81 8.51 6.21
C ILE A 30 -2.18 7.91 7.47
N GLU A 31 -2.31 6.60 7.65
CA GLU A 31 -1.55 5.85 8.64
C GLU A 31 -0.81 4.67 7.99
N ALA A 32 0.50 4.61 8.19
CA ALA A 32 1.38 3.63 7.55
C ALA A 32 2.17 2.84 8.61
N LYS A 33 1.67 1.67 9.02
CA LYS A 33 2.14 0.94 10.23
C LYS A 33 2.68 -0.44 9.92
N LEU A 34 3.80 -0.79 10.55
CA LEU A 34 4.31 -2.16 10.58
C LEU A 34 3.70 -2.91 11.77
N ILE A 35 2.96 -3.98 11.49
CA ILE A 35 2.39 -4.86 12.50
C ILE A 35 3.33 -6.04 12.75
N LEU A 36 3.92 -6.05 13.94
CA LEU A 36 4.77 -7.15 14.40
C LEU A 36 3.89 -8.28 14.94
N LEU A 37 4.03 -9.47 14.35
CA LEU A 37 3.43 -10.69 14.84
C LEU A 37 4.41 -11.46 15.73
N PRO A 38 3.93 -12.11 16.81
CA PRO A 38 4.77 -12.98 17.61
C PRO A 38 5.36 -14.12 16.76
N ALA A 39 6.61 -14.48 17.00
CA ALA A 39 7.27 -15.58 16.29
C ALA A 39 6.51 -16.92 16.41
N SER A 40 5.74 -17.11 17.49
CA SER A 40 4.89 -18.28 17.72
C SER A 40 3.74 -18.42 16.73
N THR A 41 3.37 -17.36 16.01
CA THR A 41 2.31 -17.40 14.99
C THR A 41 2.75 -18.11 13.71
N GLY A 42 4.06 -18.29 13.50
CA GLY A 42 4.61 -18.82 12.24
C GLY A 42 4.31 -17.94 11.02
N SER A 43 3.75 -16.75 11.22
CA SER A 43 3.34 -15.82 10.17
C SER A 43 4.32 -14.66 10.08
N PRO A 44 4.59 -14.13 8.87
CA PRO A 44 5.44 -12.96 8.71
C PRO A 44 4.78 -11.71 9.30
N ASN A 45 5.59 -10.72 9.68
CA ASN A 45 5.07 -9.39 10.01
C ASN A 45 4.42 -8.79 8.76
N TYR A 46 3.48 -7.88 8.96
CA TYR A 46 2.78 -7.29 7.83
C TYR A 46 2.70 -5.77 7.93
N PHE A 47 2.67 -5.13 6.77
CA PHE A 47 2.48 -3.70 6.66
C PHE A 47 1.00 -3.38 6.41
N ARG A 48 0.47 -2.40 7.14
CA ARG A 48 -0.89 -1.88 6.98
C ARG A 48 -0.83 -0.41 6.64
N LEU A 49 -1.58 -0.02 5.61
CA LEU A 49 -1.74 1.34 5.17
C LEU A 49 -3.23 1.69 5.19
N THR A 50 -3.61 2.78 5.83
CA THR A 50 -4.97 3.33 5.76
C THR A 50 -4.91 4.78 5.36
N ALA A 51 -5.93 5.28 4.67
CA ALA A 51 -6.04 6.69 4.29
C ALA A 51 -7.48 7.07 3.94
N GLU A 52 -7.71 8.36 3.76
CA GLU A 52 -8.99 8.92 3.31
C GLU A 52 -8.78 9.88 2.15
N ASP A 53 -9.77 9.96 1.27
CA ASP A 53 -9.87 11.01 0.26
C ASP A 53 -10.47 12.30 0.86
N ASN A 54 -10.68 13.33 0.03
CA ASN A 54 -11.30 14.59 0.47
C ASN A 54 -12.79 14.48 0.86
N SER A 55 -13.41 13.33 0.57
CA SER A 55 -14.81 13.03 0.89
C SER A 55 -14.95 12.04 2.06
N SER A 56 -13.86 11.75 2.77
CA SER A 56 -13.79 10.73 3.83
C SER A 56 -14.10 9.30 3.35
N ASN A 57 -13.90 9.02 2.06
CA ASN A 57 -13.92 7.65 1.56
C ASN A 57 -12.63 6.95 1.99
N THR A 58 -12.78 5.76 2.58
CA THR A 58 -11.66 5.04 3.16
C THR A 58 -10.91 4.20 2.13
N PHE A 59 -9.60 4.14 2.33
CA PHE A 59 -8.66 3.25 1.66
C PHE A 59 -7.93 2.42 2.72
N MET A 60 -7.73 1.14 2.46
CA MET A 60 -6.91 0.26 3.28
C MET A 60 -6.16 -0.73 2.38
N ILE A 61 -4.88 -0.92 2.69
CA ILE A 61 -4.10 -2.08 2.26
C ILE A 61 -3.58 -2.82 3.48
N THR A 62 -3.75 -4.12 3.50
CA THR A 62 -3.17 -5.01 4.51
C THR A 62 -2.17 -5.95 3.85
N ASN A 63 -1.23 -6.46 4.63
CA ASN A 63 -0.31 -7.51 4.17
C ASN A 63 0.54 -7.15 2.95
N LEU A 64 0.85 -5.86 2.79
CA LEU A 64 1.73 -5.41 1.72
C LEU A 64 3.16 -5.91 2.01
N PHE A 65 3.78 -6.54 1.00
CA PHE A 65 5.14 -7.13 1.02
C PHE A 65 5.50 -7.83 2.35
N PRO A 66 5.10 -9.09 2.57
CA PRO A 66 5.29 -9.79 3.85
C PRO A 66 6.71 -9.62 4.39
N VAL A 67 6.84 -8.99 5.56
CA VAL A 67 8.12 -8.55 6.08
C VAL A 67 8.71 -9.67 6.93
N LEU A 68 9.79 -10.28 6.44
CA LEU A 68 10.61 -11.19 7.24
C LEU A 68 11.49 -10.35 8.17
N GLY A 69 10.95 -9.92 9.31
CA GLY A 69 11.63 -9.05 10.28
C GLY A 69 11.05 -7.64 10.33
N VAL A 70 11.88 -6.62 10.54
CA VAL A 70 11.42 -5.23 10.78
C VAL A 70 11.41 -4.33 9.54
N THR A 71 12.11 -4.72 8.47
CA THR A 71 12.29 -3.91 7.26
C THR A 71 12.44 -4.86 6.05
N PRO A 72 11.68 -4.69 4.96
CA PRO A 72 11.96 -5.34 3.68
C PRO A 72 13.35 -5.00 3.17
N VAL A 73 13.93 -5.89 2.36
CA VAL A 73 15.12 -5.57 1.58
C VAL A 73 14.70 -4.65 0.42
N VAL A 74 15.44 -3.55 0.21
CA VAL A 74 15.13 -2.56 -0.82
C VAL A 74 16.29 -2.47 -1.84
N PRO A 75 16.02 -2.37 -3.16
CA PRO A 75 14.70 -2.48 -3.78
C PRO A 75 14.19 -3.92 -3.74
N SER A 76 12.87 -4.08 -3.68
CA SER A 76 12.21 -5.39 -3.78
C SER A 76 10.97 -5.34 -4.65
N SER A 77 10.59 -6.50 -5.18
CA SER A 77 9.36 -6.68 -5.95
C SER A 77 8.85 -8.10 -5.77
N GLY A 78 7.55 -8.29 -5.91
CA GLY A 78 6.93 -9.61 -5.84
C GLY A 78 5.54 -9.62 -6.45
N ALA A 79 4.99 -10.82 -6.59
CA ALA A 79 3.61 -11.03 -7.04
C ALA A 79 2.75 -11.54 -5.89
N ILE A 80 1.50 -11.11 -5.88
CA ILE A 80 0.45 -11.48 -4.95
C ILE A 80 -0.65 -12.09 -5.83
N GLN A 81 -0.59 -13.41 -5.99
CA GLN A 81 -1.57 -14.19 -6.73
C GLN A 81 -2.73 -14.53 -5.80
N ALA A 82 -3.96 -14.34 -6.27
CA ALA A 82 -5.17 -14.54 -5.47
C ALA A 82 -5.03 -13.93 -4.06
N PRO A 83 -4.81 -12.60 -3.96
CA PRO A 83 -4.63 -11.92 -2.68
C PRO A 83 -5.69 -12.33 -1.67
N GLU A 84 -5.29 -12.44 -0.40
CA GLU A 84 -6.21 -12.75 0.69
C GLU A 84 -7.35 -11.73 0.75
N SER A 85 -8.50 -12.15 1.30
CA SER A 85 -9.65 -11.27 1.38
C SER A 85 -9.35 -10.00 2.18
N ASN A 86 -9.82 -8.85 1.68
CA ASN A 86 -9.53 -7.52 2.21
C ASN A 86 -8.04 -7.11 2.15
N PHE A 87 -7.24 -7.74 1.28
CA PHE A 87 -5.87 -7.27 0.99
C PHE A 87 -5.88 -5.79 0.59
N ILE A 88 -6.83 -5.40 -0.28
CA ILE A 88 -7.15 -4.00 -0.59
C ILE A 88 -8.63 -3.80 -0.33
N SER A 89 -8.97 -2.76 0.40
CA SER A 89 -10.34 -2.30 0.59
C SER A 89 -10.40 -0.82 0.28
N VAL A 90 -11.24 -0.46 -0.69
CA VAL A 90 -11.48 0.94 -1.04
C VAL A 90 -12.97 1.16 -1.13
N PHE A 91 -13.44 2.28 -0.61
CA PHE A 91 -14.85 2.63 -0.71
C PHE A 91 -15.34 2.58 -2.17
N GLY A 92 -16.43 1.85 -2.40
CA GLY A 92 -17.03 1.69 -3.73
C GLY A 92 -16.26 0.75 -4.68
N LEU A 93 -15.15 0.17 -4.23
CA LEU A 93 -14.45 -0.88 -4.97
C LEU A 93 -15.05 -2.25 -4.64
N ASP A 94 -15.56 -2.93 -5.66
CA ASP A 94 -16.09 -4.29 -5.54
C ASP A 94 -15.02 -5.28 -6.00
N VAL A 95 -14.36 -5.96 -5.06
CA VAL A 95 -13.33 -6.97 -5.36
C VAL A 95 -13.90 -8.35 -5.04
N ASP A 96 -13.94 -9.24 -6.03
CA ASP A 96 -14.11 -10.68 -5.83
C ASP A 96 -12.79 -11.29 -5.34
N ASP A 97 -12.57 -11.22 -4.02
CA ASP A 97 -11.38 -11.77 -3.37
C ASP A 97 -11.18 -13.27 -3.63
N GLY A 98 -12.24 -14.01 -4.01
CA GLY A 98 -12.19 -15.44 -4.31
C GLY A 98 -11.67 -15.76 -5.71
N ASN A 99 -11.50 -14.75 -6.57
CA ASN A 99 -11.12 -14.97 -7.96
C ASN A 99 -9.64 -15.34 -8.09
N ALA A 100 -9.37 -16.56 -8.56
CA ALA A 100 -8.00 -17.02 -8.83
C ALA A 100 -7.30 -16.23 -9.95
N GLY A 101 -8.04 -15.43 -10.74
CA GLY A 101 -7.49 -14.52 -11.74
C GLY A 101 -6.92 -13.23 -11.17
N ASN A 102 -7.19 -12.91 -9.90
CA ASN A 102 -6.60 -11.75 -9.24
C ASN A 102 -5.07 -11.89 -9.17
N ASN A 103 -4.36 -10.87 -9.63
CA ASN A 103 -2.91 -10.89 -9.65
C ASN A 103 -2.38 -9.47 -9.56
N LEU A 104 -1.69 -9.19 -8.46
CA LEU A 104 -1.05 -7.90 -8.22
C LEU A 104 0.46 -8.08 -8.14
N VAL A 105 1.20 -7.10 -8.62
CA VAL A 105 2.64 -7.02 -8.55
C VAL A 105 2.99 -5.76 -7.79
N TYR A 106 3.85 -5.88 -6.78
CA TYR A 106 4.36 -4.75 -6.04
C TYR A 106 5.83 -4.51 -6.35
N SER A 107 6.26 -3.25 -6.24
CA SER A 107 7.65 -2.85 -6.21
C SER A 107 7.86 -1.81 -5.12
N VAL A 108 8.88 -1.98 -4.29
CA VAL A 108 9.25 -1.08 -3.19
C VAL A 108 10.61 -0.48 -3.48
N THR A 109 10.69 0.84 -3.50
CA THR A 109 11.92 1.62 -3.73
C THR A 109 12.45 2.29 -2.48
N ALA A 110 11.60 2.48 -1.46
CA ALA A 110 12.00 2.92 -0.13
C ALA A 110 11.11 2.26 0.94
N PHE A 111 11.72 1.83 2.05
CA PHE A 111 11.00 1.36 3.23
C PHE A 111 11.78 1.73 4.49
N GLY A 112 11.51 2.93 5.01
CA GLY A 112 12.20 3.48 6.15
C GLY A 112 11.80 2.91 7.51
N LEU A 113 12.53 3.35 8.54
CA LEU A 113 12.12 3.22 9.93
C LEU A 113 10.90 4.10 10.23
N GLU A 114 10.38 4.01 11.46
CA GLU A 114 9.37 4.96 11.95
C GLU A 114 9.85 6.41 11.75
N GLY A 115 9.00 7.26 11.17
CA GLY A 115 9.33 8.63 10.81
C GLY A 115 10.08 8.79 9.47
N GLU A 116 10.38 7.71 8.77
CA GLU A 116 11.02 7.73 7.45
C GLU A 116 10.06 7.30 6.33
N GLN A 117 10.44 7.60 5.09
CA GLN A 117 9.58 7.46 3.91
C GLN A 117 9.41 5.99 3.46
N ILE A 118 8.25 5.72 2.87
CA ILE A 118 7.90 4.50 2.17
C ILE A 118 7.47 4.88 0.76
N GLU A 119 8.19 4.34 -0.23
CA GLU A 119 7.87 4.50 -1.64
C GLU A 119 7.61 3.12 -2.24
N ALA A 120 6.41 2.92 -2.77
CA ALA A 120 6.02 1.68 -3.41
C ALA A 120 5.01 1.88 -4.55
N THR A 121 4.99 0.93 -5.47
CA THR A 121 3.95 0.81 -6.49
C THR A 121 3.30 -0.57 -6.39
N ILE A 122 2.00 -0.64 -6.65
CA ILE A 122 1.24 -1.88 -6.79
C ILE A 122 0.49 -1.80 -8.10
N SER A 123 0.56 -2.83 -8.92
CA SER A 123 -0.09 -2.84 -10.23
C SER A 123 -0.56 -4.22 -10.61
N GLY A 124 -1.63 -4.33 -11.36
CA GLY A 124 -2.10 -5.61 -11.87
C GLY A 124 -3.56 -5.61 -12.20
N THR A 125 -4.18 -6.76 -12.00
CA THR A 125 -5.58 -7.00 -12.35
C THR A 125 -6.33 -7.58 -11.17
N TYR A 126 -7.56 -7.11 -10.98
CA TYR A 126 -8.53 -7.74 -10.08
C TYR A 126 -9.86 -7.98 -10.82
N TYR A 127 -10.71 -8.81 -10.24
CA TYR A 127 -12.05 -9.09 -10.73
C TYR A 127 -13.09 -8.59 -9.73
N ASP A 128 -14.22 -8.10 -10.21
CA ASP A 128 -15.38 -7.78 -9.38
C ASP A 128 -16.30 -9.00 -9.16
N ASN A 129 -17.36 -8.86 -8.35
CA ASN A 129 -18.30 -9.96 -8.10
C ASN A 129 -19.15 -10.35 -9.32
N LEU A 130 -19.07 -9.59 -10.42
CA LEU A 130 -19.68 -9.91 -11.71
C LEU A 130 -18.68 -10.58 -12.66
N ASN A 131 -17.47 -10.89 -12.18
CA ASN A 131 -16.36 -11.49 -12.91
C ASN A 131 -15.87 -10.60 -14.07
N VAL A 132 -16.01 -9.28 -13.95
CA VAL A 132 -15.42 -8.29 -14.85
C VAL A 132 -14.00 -8.00 -14.39
N GLN A 133 -13.06 -8.02 -15.34
CA GLN A 133 -11.66 -7.72 -15.09
C GLN A 133 -11.42 -6.22 -15.10
N HIS A 134 -10.69 -5.74 -14.09
CA HIS A 134 -10.24 -4.37 -13.96
C HIS A 134 -8.71 -4.30 -13.85
N THR A 135 -8.16 -3.17 -14.25
CA THR A 135 -6.75 -2.85 -14.03
C THR A 135 -6.61 -1.93 -12.82
N LEU A 136 -5.65 -2.24 -11.97
CA LEU A 136 -5.36 -1.46 -10.76
C LEU A 136 -3.90 -1.00 -10.81
N PHE A 137 -3.68 0.25 -10.45
CA PHE A 137 -2.36 0.83 -10.25
C PHE A 137 -2.40 1.75 -9.03
N ILE A 138 -1.46 1.59 -8.11
CA ILE A 138 -1.39 2.35 -6.86
C ILE A 138 0.04 2.84 -6.70
N ILE A 139 0.20 4.14 -6.44
CA ILE A 139 1.45 4.76 -5.99
C ILE A 139 1.29 5.08 -4.51
N ILE A 140 2.28 4.68 -3.72
CA ILE A 140 2.39 4.97 -2.29
C ILE A 140 3.64 5.82 -2.09
N ASP A 141 3.45 7.02 -1.56
CA ASP A 141 4.52 7.91 -1.09
C ASP A 141 4.09 8.50 0.26
N VAL A 142 4.51 7.85 1.35
CA VAL A 142 4.02 8.15 2.72
C VAL A 142 5.15 8.02 3.75
N THR A 143 5.02 8.66 4.90
CA THR A 143 5.90 8.44 6.06
C THR A 143 5.39 7.26 6.87
N ARG A 144 6.29 6.52 7.50
CA ARG A 144 5.95 5.44 8.43
C ARG A 144 5.56 6.00 9.79
N ASP A 145 4.42 5.54 10.30
CA ASP A 145 3.90 5.89 11.63
C ASP A 145 4.36 4.92 12.73
N GLN A 146 4.21 5.39 13.98
CA GLN A 146 4.35 4.62 15.23
C GLN A 146 3.43 3.40 15.31
#